data_AF-A0A1G0EP18-F1
#
_entry.id   AF-A0A1G0EP18-F1
#
_cell.length_a   1.000
_cell.length_b   1.000
_cell.length_c   1.000
_cell.angle_alpha   90.00
_cell.angle_beta   90.00
_cell.angle_gamma   90.00
#
_symmetry.space_group_name_H-M   'P 1'
#
loop_
_entity.id
_entity.type
_entity.pdbx_description
1 polymer ?
#
loop_
_entity_poly.entity_id
_entity_poly.type
_entity_poly.pdbx_seq_one_letter_code
_entity_poly.pdbx_strand_id
1 'polypeptide(L)'
;MSRGNVSSSKLSLAVQYASRAQHLPTRAQLRRWISAALQRDVSITLRIVDESEGRELNKNYRGKDYATNVLTFVYDDSESTPNPPQSPFIRGEAAPSPDKGRAGEGLGGREGLGDWGVVVPPLSGDVVICAPVVAREAAAQHKGLLAHYAHLAIHAALHLQGYQHDDERGAAEMESLETALMLKLRYPDPYLAI
;
A
#
# COMPACT_ATOMS: atom_id res chain seq x y z
N MET A 1 26.81 26.54 -5.23
CA MET A 1 25.77 25.96 -4.36
C MET A 1 24.89 25.06 -5.20
N SER A 2 25.29 23.81 -5.38
CA SER A 2 24.57 22.84 -6.22
C SER A 2 23.36 22.33 -5.44
N ARG A 3 22.15 22.64 -5.93
CA ARG A 3 20.91 22.06 -5.39
C ARG A 3 20.97 20.56 -5.69
N GLY A 4 21.10 19.75 -4.64
CA GLY A 4 21.05 18.30 -4.76
C GLY A 4 19.76 17.88 -5.45
N ASN A 5 19.89 17.03 -6.47
CA ASN A 5 18.77 16.43 -7.17
C ASN A 5 18.07 15.46 -6.21
N VAL A 6 17.03 15.94 -5.50
CA VAL A 6 16.16 15.07 -4.71
C VAL A 6 15.37 14.25 -5.71
N SER A 7 15.69 12.96 -5.83
CA SER A 7 14.90 12.02 -6.63
C SER A 7 13.44 12.12 -6.20
N SER A 8 12.58 12.68 -7.06
CA SER A 8 11.15 12.75 -6.79
C SER A 8 10.57 11.34 -6.94
N SER A 9 10.19 10.71 -5.82
CA SER A 9 9.50 9.43 -5.82
C SER A 9 8.26 9.47 -6.71
N LYS A 10 8.09 8.47 -7.58
CA LYS A 10 6.97 8.38 -8.52
C LYS A 10 5.81 7.61 -7.90
N LEU A 11 4.60 8.12 -8.13
CA LEU A 11 3.35 7.47 -7.74
C LEU A 11 2.54 7.07 -8.98
N SER A 12 2.38 5.76 -9.19
CA SER A 12 1.27 5.22 -9.97
C SER A 12 0.11 4.93 -9.03
N LEU A 13 -1.06 5.54 -9.28
CA LEU A 13 -2.23 5.36 -8.42
C LEU A 13 -3.46 5.05 -9.27
N ALA A 14 -4.10 3.92 -9.02
CA ALA A 14 -5.46 3.63 -9.45
C ALA A 14 -6.41 3.88 -8.27
N VAL A 15 -7.57 4.48 -8.53
CA VAL A 15 -8.60 4.71 -7.49
C VAL A 15 -9.92 4.14 -7.98
N GLN A 16 -10.55 3.32 -7.15
CA GLN A 16 -11.85 2.69 -7.40
C GLN A 16 -12.83 3.09 -6.30
N TYR A 17 -14.03 3.50 -6.69
CA TYR A 17 -15.10 3.81 -5.75
C TYR A 17 -16.20 2.77 -5.87
N ALA A 18 -16.35 1.94 -4.84
CA ALA A 18 -17.37 0.92 -4.69
C ALA A 18 -18.19 1.15 -3.41
N SER A 19 -18.37 2.42 -3.05
CA SER A 19 -19.17 2.86 -1.93
C SER A 19 -20.16 3.92 -2.38
N ARG A 20 -21.33 3.96 -1.74
CA ARG A 20 -22.34 5.02 -1.92
C ARG A 20 -22.29 6.09 -0.83
N ALA A 21 -21.29 6.05 0.05
CA ALA A 21 -21.14 7.03 1.12
C ALA A 21 -20.99 8.45 0.54
N GLN A 22 -21.45 9.44 1.31
CA GLN A 22 -21.30 10.85 0.96
C GLN A 22 -19.93 11.37 1.39
N HIS A 23 -19.51 12.50 0.80
CA HIS A 23 -18.26 13.19 1.16
C HIS A 23 -16.98 12.34 1.01
N LEU A 24 -16.96 11.44 0.03
CA LEU A 24 -15.78 10.67 -0.32
C LEU A 24 -14.65 11.61 -0.82
N PRO A 25 -13.38 11.28 -0.51
CA PRO A 25 -12.26 12.06 -1.02
C PRO A 25 -12.14 11.91 -2.53
N THR A 26 -11.73 12.97 -3.21
CA THR A 26 -11.44 12.95 -4.65
C THR A 26 -10.13 12.22 -4.94
N ARG A 27 -9.98 11.75 -6.18
CA ARG A 27 -8.71 11.14 -6.64
C ARG A 27 -7.51 12.08 -6.48
N ALA A 28 -7.72 13.38 -6.66
CA ALA A 28 -6.67 14.39 -6.49
C ALA A 28 -6.25 14.54 -5.02
N GLN A 29 -7.20 14.51 -4.09
CA GLN A 29 -6.93 14.51 -2.66
C GLN A 29 -6.14 13.26 -2.25
N LEU A 30 -6.61 12.07 -2.64
CA LEU A 30 -5.93 10.80 -2.36
C LEU A 30 -4.50 10.79 -2.92
N ARG A 31 -4.32 11.21 -4.18
CA ARG A 31 -2.99 11.34 -4.79
C ARG A 31 -2.10 12.28 -3.98
N ARG A 32 -2.60 13.46 -3.61
CA ARG A 32 -1.84 14.45 -2.82
C ARG A 32 -1.39 13.88 -1.48
N TRP A 33 -2.26 13.18 -0.77
CA TRP A 33 -1.94 12.61 0.54
C TRP A 33 -0.92 11.49 0.45
N ILE A 34 -1.16 10.51 -0.44
CA ILE A 34 -0.25 9.39 -0.66
C ILE A 34 1.11 9.90 -1.12
N SER A 35 1.16 10.79 -2.12
CA SER A 35 2.42 11.37 -2.62
C SER A 35 3.22 12.09 -1.54
N ALA A 36 2.59 12.64 -0.52
CA ALA A 36 3.30 13.31 0.57
C ALA A 36 4.08 12.32 1.45
N ALA A 37 3.64 11.07 1.53
CA ALA A 37 4.22 10.01 2.36
C ALA A 37 5.27 9.15 1.63
N LEU A 38 5.49 9.36 0.33
CA LEU A 38 6.39 8.52 -0.47
C LEU A 38 7.87 8.87 -0.25
N GLN A 39 8.66 7.81 -0.10
CA GLN A 39 10.13 7.86 -0.05
C GLN A 39 10.78 7.06 -1.18
N ARG A 40 9.99 6.23 -1.88
CA ARG A 40 10.40 5.44 -3.06
C ARG A 40 9.29 5.38 -4.09
N ASP A 41 9.58 4.87 -5.27
CA ASP A 41 8.57 4.67 -6.31
C ASP A 41 7.57 3.59 -5.85
N VAL A 42 6.27 3.90 -5.95
CA VAL A 42 5.17 3.01 -5.51
C VAL A 42 4.05 2.97 -6.55
N SER A 43 3.49 1.78 -6.75
CA SER A 43 2.26 1.52 -7.51
C SER A 43 1.14 1.05 -6.57
N ILE A 44 0.06 1.83 -6.45
CA ILE A 44 -1.04 1.54 -5.51
C ILE A 44 -2.38 1.44 -6.26
N THR A 45 -3.16 0.40 -5.96
CA THR A 45 -4.62 0.42 -6.21
C THR A 45 -5.34 0.74 -4.91
N LEU A 46 -5.97 1.91 -4.84
CA LEU A 46 -6.82 2.27 -3.71
C LEU A 46 -8.29 2.05 -4.05
N ARG A 47 -8.99 1.31 -3.20
CA ARG A 47 -10.42 1.04 -3.34
C ARG A 47 -11.19 1.51 -2.12
N ILE A 48 -12.21 2.33 -2.34
CA ILE A 48 -13.15 2.75 -1.29
C ILE A 48 -14.38 1.85 -1.37
N VAL A 49 -14.72 1.20 -0.26
CA VAL A 49 -15.78 0.18 -0.19
C VAL A 49 -16.80 0.47 0.91
N ASP A 50 -17.96 -0.19 0.84
CA ASP A 50 -18.93 -0.25 1.93
C ASP A 50 -18.60 -1.34 2.95
N GLU A 51 -19.35 -1.36 4.05
CA GLU A 51 -19.09 -2.22 5.23
C GLU A 51 -19.20 -3.71 4.93
N SER A 52 -20.08 -4.12 4.01
CA SER A 52 -20.21 -5.54 3.61
C SER A 52 -18.93 -6.05 2.95
N GLU A 53 -18.44 -5.35 1.93
CA GLU A 53 -17.23 -5.73 1.20
C GLU A 53 -15.99 -5.60 2.10
N GLY A 54 -15.88 -4.54 2.91
CA GLY A 54 -14.79 -4.38 3.87
C GLY A 54 -14.73 -5.52 4.90
N ARG A 55 -15.89 -5.96 5.41
CA ARG A 55 -15.99 -7.11 6.32
C ARG A 55 -15.60 -8.42 5.65
N GLU A 56 -16.09 -8.66 4.43
CA GLU A 56 -15.74 -9.87 3.66
C GLU A 56 -14.24 -9.98 3.41
N LEU A 57 -13.61 -8.87 3.00
CA LEU A 57 -12.16 -8.82 2.80
C LEU A 57 -11.39 -9.07 4.10
N ASN A 58 -11.79 -8.44 5.20
CA ASN A 58 -11.12 -8.64 6.49
C ASN A 58 -11.28 -10.09 6.98
N LYS A 59 -12.46 -10.69 6.77
CA LYS A 59 -12.71 -12.09 7.10
C LYS A 59 -11.84 -13.03 6.28
N ASN A 60 -11.82 -12.85 4.95
CA ASN A 60 -11.14 -13.76 4.04
C ASN A 60 -9.61 -13.70 4.15
N TYR A 61 -9.05 -12.51 4.36
CA TYR A 61 -7.59 -12.32 4.37
C TYR A 61 -6.96 -12.19 5.76
N ARG A 62 -7.72 -11.78 6.78
CA ARG A 62 -7.23 -11.63 8.16
C ARG A 62 -7.93 -12.53 9.16
N GLY A 63 -8.94 -13.31 8.73
CA GLY A 63 -9.72 -14.18 9.62
C GLY A 63 -10.66 -13.43 10.58
N LYS A 64 -10.89 -12.13 10.34
CA LYS A 64 -11.62 -11.23 11.27
C LYS A 64 -12.98 -10.86 10.71
N ASP A 65 -14.06 -11.32 11.36
CA ASP A 65 -15.44 -11.13 10.88
C ASP A 65 -16.07 -9.78 11.28
N TYR A 66 -15.39 -8.69 10.97
CA TYR A 66 -15.88 -7.31 11.12
C TYR A 66 -15.20 -6.40 10.09
N ALA A 67 -15.84 -5.30 9.70
CA ALA A 67 -15.21 -4.31 8.83
C ALA A 67 -14.22 -3.44 9.60
N THR A 68 -13.01 -3.28 9.08
CA THR A 68 -12.02 -2.33 9.60
C THR A 68 -12.00 -1.07 8.74
N ASN A 69 -11.42 0.01 9.26
CA ASN A 69 -11.30 1.29 8.57
C ASN A 69 -10.40 1.19 7.32
N VAL A 70 -9.24 0.52 7.42
CA VAL A 70 -8.29 0.34 6.32
C VAL A 70 -7.67 -1.07 6.34
N LEU A 71 -7.45 -1.62 5.14
CA LEU A 71 -6.67 -2.83 4.89
C LEU A 71 -5.58 -2.52 3.86
N THR A 72 -4.37 -3.00 4.12
CA THR A 72 -3.22 -2.88 3.23
C THR A 72 -2.72 -4.26 2.84
N PHE A 73 -2.51 -4.46 1.53
CA PHE A 73 -1.96 -5.68 0.93
C PHE A 73 -0.69 -5.31 0.17
N VAL A 74 0.46 -5.85 0.60
CA VAL A 74 1.76 -5.60 -0.03
C VAL A 74 2.06 -6.73 -1.01
N TYR A 75 2.52 -6.38 -2.21
CA TYR A 75 3.07 -7.31 -3.18
C TYR A 75 4.60 -7.14 -3.18
N ASP A 76 5.32 -8.12 -2.64
CA ASP A 76 6.78 -8.16 -2.68
C ASP A 76 7.22 -9.02 -3.87
N ASP A 77 8.14 -8.50 -4.70
CA ASP A 77 8.72 -9.24 -5.82
C ASP A 77 9.96 -10.06 -5.39
N SER A 78 10.38 -10.02 -4.12
CA SER A 78 11.66 -10.61 -3.69
C SER A 78 11.62 -12.07 -3.21
N GLU A 79 10.48 -12.67 -2.87
CA GLU A 79 10.35 -14.13 -2.74
C GLU A 79 8.91 -14.62 -3.00
N SER A 80 8.64 -15.06 -4.22
CA SER A 80 7.59 -16.05 -4.45
C SER A 80 8.14 -17.17 -5.33
N THR A 81 8.54 -18.28 -4.70
CA THR A 81 8.22 -19.55 -5.36
C THR A 81 6.71 -19.54 -5.56
N PRO A 82 6.20 -19.72 -6.80
CA PRO A 82 4.79 -19.55 -7.06
C PRO A 82 4.07 -20.75 -6.47
N ASN A 83 3.54 -20.62 -5.25
CA ASN A 83 2.37 -21.40 -4.91
C ASN A 83 1.20 -20.67 -5.54
N PRO A 84 0.54 -21.22 -6.59
CA PRO A 84 -0.52 -20.50 -7.26
C PRO A 84 -1.65 -20.22 -6.25
N PRO A 85 -2.12 -18.96 -6.10
CA PRO A 85 -3.43 -18.75 -5.52
C PRO A 85 -4.42 -19.49 -6.43
N GLN A 86 -5.14 -20.46 -5.87
CA GLN A 86 -6.29 -21.05 -6.54
C GLN A 86 -7.36 -19.96 -6.67
N SER A 87 -7.23 -19.14 -7.71
CA SER A 87 -8.31 -18.29 -8.18
C SER A 87 -9.43 -19.22 -8.65
N PRO A 88 -10.68 -19.07 -8.16
CA PRO A 88 -11.82 -19.88 -8.59
C PRO A 88 -12.30 -19.53 -10.02
N PHE A 89 -11.53 -18.76 -10.78
CA PHE A 89 -11.94 -18.23 -12.07
C PHE A 89 -10.86 -18.50 -13.14
N ILE A 90 -10.67 -19.76 -13.53
CA ILE A 90 -10.52 -20.24 -14.93
C ILE A 90 -10.72 -21.76 -14.90
N ARG A 91 -11.78 -22.22 -15.56
CA ARG A 91 -12.05 -23.64 -15.81
C ARG A 91 -11.24 -24.07 -17.04
N GLY A 92 -10.37 -25.07 -16.86
CA GLY A 92 -9.95 -25.96 -17.95
C GLY A 92 -8.52 -25.82 -18.45
N GLU A 93 -7.86 -26.97 -18.47
CA GLU A 93 -6.72 -27.38 -19.32
C GLU A 93 -5.32 -27.34 -18.68
N ALA A 94 -4.79 -28.56 -18.53
CA ALA A 94 -3.48 -28.89 -17.99
C ALA A 94 -2.38 -28.71 -19.05
N ALA A 95 -1.24 -28.14 -18.67
CA ALA A 95 -0.04 -28.09 -19.50
C ALA A 95 0.96 -29.19 -19.09
N PRO A 96 1.64 -29.86 -20.05
CA PRO A 96 2.44 -31.05 -19.83
C PRO A 96 3.88 -30.77 -19.34
N SER A 97 4.49 -31.75 -18.68
CA SER A 97 5.92 -31.80 -18.33
C SER A 97 6.82 -31.94 -19.56
N PRO A 98 8.10 -31.54 -19.45
CA PRO A 98 9.16 -32.30 -20.08
C PRO A 98 10.33 -32.68 -19.15
N ASP A 99 10.97 -33.76 -19.57
CA ASP A 99 11.97 -34.63 -18.93
C ASP A 99 13.41 -34.29 -19.38
N LYS A 100 14.38 -34.59 -18.50
CA LYS A 100 15.83 -34.89 -18.68
C LYS A 100 16.83 -33.96 -19.41
N GLY A 101 18.01 -33.81 -18.79
CA GLY A 101 19.29 -33.54 -19.47
C GLY A 101 20.45 -33.16 -18.54
N ARG A 102 21.67 -33.69 -18.77
CA ARG A 102 22.83 -33.75 -17.85
C ARG A 102 23.99 -32.85 -18.33
N ALA A 103 24.73 -32.28 -17.37
CA ALA A 103 26.11 -31.76 -17.30
C ALA A 103 26.93 -31.38 -18.57
N GLY A 104 27.65 -30.25 -18.46
CA GLY A 104 28.83 -29.89 -19.28
C GLY A 104 29.61 -28.71 -18.70
N GLU A 105 30.90 -28.92 -18.41
CA GLU A 105 31.89 -27.98 -17.86
C GLU A 105 32.42 -26.99 -18.93
N GLY A 106 32.95 -25.82 -18.53
CA GLY A 106 33.77 -25.00 -19.43
C GLY A 106 34.00 -23.55 -18.96
N LEU A 107 35.27 -23.23 -18.68
CA LEU A 107 35.82 -21.95 -18.20
C LEU A 107 35.89 -20.88 -19.31
N GLY A 108 35.79 -19.59 -18.94
CA GLY A 108 36.38 -18.49 -19.73
C GLY A 108 35.79 -17.10 -19.52
N GLY A 109 36.63 -16.13 -19.18
CA GLY A 109 36.37 -14.69 -19.38
C GLY A 109 36.05 -13.87 -18.13
N ARG A 110 37.08 -13.35 -17.46
CA ARG A 110 36.95 -12.21 -16.52
C ARG A 110 36.98 -10.92 -17.34
N GLU A 111 35.87 -10.49 -17.90
CA GLU A 111 35.77 -9.19 -18.57
C GLU A 111 34.41 -8.53 -18.25
N GLY A 112 34.46 -7.44 -17.48
CA GLY A 112 33.39 -6.44 -17.34
C GLY A 112 32.05 -6.87 -16.76
N LEU A 113 31.89 -6.91 -15.43
CA LEU A 113 30.57 -6.62 -14.85
C LEU A 113 30.32 -5.12 -15.03
N GLY A 114 29.77 -4.77 -16.19
CA GLY A 114 29.07 -3.52 -16.38
C GLY A 114 27.99 -3.39 -15.31
N ASP A 115 27.77 -2.15 -14.89
CA ASP A 115 26.60 -1.67 -14.18
C ASP A 115 25.33 -2.20 -14.88
N TRP A 116 24.85 -3.38 -14.49
CA TRP A 116 23.51 -3.84 -14.82
C TRP A 116 22.61 -2.91 -14.03
N GLY A 117 22.21 -1.79 -14.64
CA GLY A 117 21.31 -0.82 -14.02
C GLY A 117 20.11 -1.56 -13.45
N VAL A 118 20.17 -1.86 -12.14
CA VAL A 118 19.15 -2.63 -11.44
C VAL A 118 17.95 -1.71 -11.40
N VAL A 119 17.00 -1.93 -12.32
CA VAL A 119 15.70 -1.27 -12.25
C VAL A 119 15.00 -1.90 -11.07
N VAL A 120 15.11 -1.26 -9.90
CA VAL A 120 14.35 -1.67 -8.72
C VAL A 120 12.88 -1.42 -9.06
N PRO A 121 12.04 -2.47 -9.15
CA PRO A 121 10.64 -2.28 -9.46
C PRO A 121 9.97 -1.43 -8.36
N PRO A 122 8.93 -0.66 -8.72
CA PRO A 122 8.17 0.07 -7.73
C PRO A 122 7.53 -0.92 -6.76
N LEU A 123 7.55 -0.58 -5.48
CA LEU A 123 6.79 -1.30 -4.48
C LEU A 123 5.31 -1.28 -4.90
N SER A 124 4.64 -2.43 -4.87
CA SER A 124 3.26 -2.54 -5.34
C SER A 124 2.33 -3.03 -4.23
N GLY A 125 1.08 -2.57 -4.23
CA GLY A 125 0.11 -3.04 -3.25
C GLY A 125 -1.28 -2.45 -3.43
N ASP A 126 -2.22 -3.04 -2.72
CA ASP A 126 -3.62 -2.62 -2.69
C ASP A 126 -3.99 -2.05 -1.32
N VAL A 127 -4.76 -0.97 -1.33
CA VAL A 127 -5.30 -0.30 -0.14
C VAL A 127 -6.81 -0.29 -0.23
N VAL A 128 -7.48 -0.82 0.78
CA VAL A 128 -8.95 -0.81 0.86
C VAL A 128 -9.37 0.05 2.04
N ILE A 129 -10.22 1.05 1.81
CA ILE A 129 -10.75 1.95 2.85
C ILE A 129 -12.26 1.77 2.93
N CYS A 130 -12.77 1.46 4.12
CA CYS A 130 -14.20 1.25 4.36
C CYS A 130 -14.89 2.56 4.77
N ALA A 131 -15.55 3.23 3.82
CA ALA A 131 -16.08 4.57 4.03
C ALA A 131 -17.06 4.72 5.21
N PRO A 132 -18.02 3.81 5.46
CA PRO A 132 -18.91 3.91 6.61
C PRO A 132 -18.18 3.82 7.96
N VAL A 133 -17.14 2.98 8.04
CA VAL A 133 -16.34 2.80 9.26
C VAL A 133 -15.54 4.09 9.54
N VAL A 134 -14.89 4.64 8.52
CA VAL A 134 -14.17 5.92 8.61
C VAL A 134 -15.10 7.04 9.07
N ALA A 135 -16.31 7.13 8.52
CA ALA A 135 -17.28 8.15 8.93
C ALA A 135 -17.68 8.03 10.40
N ARG A 136 -17.93 6.80 10.86
CA ARG A 136 -18.30 6.51 12.25
C ARG A 136 -17.15 6.83 13.22
N GLU A 137 -15.91 6.47 12.87
CA GLU A 137 -14.73 6.80 13.67
C GLU A 137 -14.48 8.30 13.74
N ALA A 138 -14.56 8.99 12.60
CA ALA A 138 -14.39 10.43 12.55
C ALA A 138 -15.41 11.14 13.47
N ALA A 139 -16.68 10.72 13.42
CA ALA A 139 -17.72 11.25 14.30
C ALA A 139 -17.45 10.93 15.78
N ALA A 140 -17.10 9.68 16.10
CA ALA A 140 -16.84 9.25 17.49
C ALA A 140 -15.61 9.92 18.12
N GLN A 141 -14.62 10.28 17.31
CA GLN A 141 -13.38 10.93 17.75
C GLN A 141 -13.39 12.45 17.55
N HIS A 142 -14.53 13.03 17.15
CA HIS A 142 -14.66 14.46 16.85
C HIS A 142 -13.63 14.98 15.80
N LYS A 143 -13.24 14.11 14.87
CA LYS A 143 -12.31 14.43 13.78
C LYS A 143 -13.08 14.89 12.54
N GLY A 144 -12.48 15.81 11.79
CA GLY A 144 -12.98 16.15 10.46
C GLY A 144 -12.90 14.93 9.53
N LEU A 145 -14.01 14.56 8.88
CA LEU A 145 -14.08 13.36 8.03
C LEU A 145 -12.97 13.31 6.98
N LEU A 146 -12.72 14.42 6.29
CA LEU A 146 -11.67 14.51 5.28
C LEU A 146 -10.26 14.40 5.88
N ALA A 147 -10.05 14.89 7.10
CA ALA A 147 -8.78 14.74 7.82
C ALA A 147 -8.55 13.28 8.20
N HIS A 148 -9.60 12.57 8.63
CA HIS A 148 -9.52 11.15 8.95
C HIS A 148 -9.20 10.29 7.71
N TYR A 149 -9.80 10.60 6.55
CA TYR A 149 -9.38 9.97 5.28
C TYR A 149 -7.93 10.27 4.92
N ALA A 150 -7.46 11.50 5.11
CA ALA A 150 -6.08 11.88 4.84
C ALA A 150 -5.11 11.10 5.73
N HIS A 151 -5.42 10.98 7.02
CA HIS A 151 -4.65 10.18 7.97
C HIS A 151 -4.56 8.73 7.52
N LEU A 152 -5.68 8.06 7.23
CA LEU A 152 -5.69 6.66 6.81
C LEU A 152 -4.95 6.41 5.48
N ALA A 153 -5.03 7.35 4.54
CA ALA A 153 -4.29 7.25 3.27
C ALA A 153 -2.77 7.37 3.47
N ILE A 154 -2.33 8.25 4.38
CA ILE A 154 -0.91 8.40 4.76
C ILE A 154 -0.45 7.15 5.51
N HIS A 155 -1.22 6.71 6.50
CA HIS A 155 -0.98 5.52 7.30
C HIS A 155 -0.79 4.28 6.41
N ALA A 156 -1.71 4.05 5.47
CA ALA A 156 -1.61 2.94 4.52
C ALA A 156 -0.36 3.05 3.61
N ALA A 157 -0.02 4.24 3.14
CA ALA A 157 1.17 4.46 2.31
C ALA A 157 2.48 4.24 3.08
N LEU A 158 2.54 4.61 4.36
CA LEU A 158 3.68 4.31 5.22
C LEU A 158 3.79 2.80 5.48
N HIS A 159 2.67 2.14 5.80
CA HIS A 159 2.65 0.68 5.96
C HIS A 159 3.12 -0.09 4.74
N LEU A 160 2.68 0.31 3.54
CA LEU A 160 3.17 -0.29 2.30
C LEU A 160 4.70 -0.24 2.22
N GLN A 161 5.29 0.88 2.64
CA GLN A 161 6.74 1.12 2.59
C GLN A 161 7.53 0.45 3.73
N GLY A 162 6.88 -0.36 4.57
CA GLY A 162 7.52 -1.14 5.62
C GLY A 162 7.55 -0.48 6.99
N TYR A 163 6.92 0.69 7.17
CA TYR A 163 6.68 1.24 8.51
C TYR A 163 5.71 0.34 9.27
N GLN A 164 6.04 0.01 10.51
CA GLN A 164 5.24 -0.84 11.39
C GLN A 164 5.07 -0.16 12.75
N HIS A 165 4.01 -0.56 13.47
CA HIS A 165 3.69 -0.06 14.81
C HIS A 165 3.45 -1.22 15.78
N ASP A 166 4.16 -2.34 15.57
CA ASP A 166 4.12 -3.55 16.39
C ASP A 166 4.91 -3.41 17.71
N ASP A 167 5.96 -2.57 17.72
CA ASP A 167 6.66 -2.15 18.94
C ASP A 167 6.56 -0.62 19.18
N GLU A 168 6.90 -0.20 20.39
CA GLU A 168 6.82 1.22 20.81
C GLU A 168 7.69 2.15 19.97
N ARG A 169 8.85 1.67 19.51
CA ARG A 169 9.81 2.49 18.77
C ARG A 169 9.32 2.71 17.33
N GLY A 170 8.89 1.65 16.67
CA GLY A 170 8.28 1.69 15.35
C GLY A 170 7.00 2.53 15.36
N ALA A 171 6.15 2.35 16.37
CA ALA A 171 4.97 3.18 16.57
C ALA A 171 5.34 4.67 16.69
N ALA A 172 6.25 5.03 17.61
CA ALA A 172 6.64 6.43 17.80
C ALA A 172 7.24 7.07 16.54
N GLU A 173 8.02 6.33 15.75
CA GLU A 173 8.57 6.80 14.48
C GLU A 173 7.47 7.05 13.45
N MET A 174 6.56 6.07 13.29
CA MET A 174 5.45 6.16 12.36
C MET A 174 4.48 7.28 12.72
N GLU A 175 4.10 7.40 14.00
CA GLU A 175 3.24 8.46 14.53
C GLU A 175 3.85 9.85 14.26
N SER A 176 5.15 10.01 14.50
CA SER A 176 5.86 11.27 14.25
C SER A 176 5.80 11.68 12.78
N LEU A 177 5.95 10.71 11.87
CA LEU A 177 5.85 10.95 10.43
C LEU A 177 4.41 11.31 10.03
N GLU A 178 3.42 10.59 10.53
CA GLU A 178 2.01 10.85 10.27
C GLU A 178 1.61 12.27 10.72
N THR A 179 1.99 12.65 11.95
CA THR A 179 1.75 14.01 12.47
C THR A 179 2.42 15.07 11.59
N ALA A 180 3.70 14.89 11.25
CA ALA A 180 4.43 15.85 10.42
C ALA A 180 3.78 16.02 9.03
N LEU A 181 3.33 14.92 8.41
CA LEU A 181 2.68 14.93 7.11
C LEU A 181 1.28 15.55 7.16
N MET A 182 0.50 15.24 8.19
CA MET A 182 -0.83 15.82 8.41
C MET A 182 -0.74 17.34 8.55
N LEU A 183 0.16 17.83 9.41
CA LEU A 183 0.40 19.27 9.61
C LEU A 183 0.88 19.95 8.31
N LYS A 184 1.82 19.33 7.58
CA LYS A 184 2.30 19.82 6.27
C LYS A 184 1.16 19.93 5.26
N LEU A 185 0.18 19.03 5.31
CA LEU A 185 -0.98 19.04 4.43
C LEU A 185 -2.10 19.98 4.88
N ARG A 186 -1.92 20.67 6.03
CA ARG A 186 -2.85 21.57 6.71
C ARG A 186 -4.05 20.87 7.36
N TYR A 187 -3.83 19.66 7.86
CA TYR A 187 -4.77 18.96 8.74
C TYR A 187 -4.29 19.03 10.20
N PRO A 188 -5.21 18.90 11.18
CA PRO A 188 -4.82 18.79 12.58
C PRO A 188 -4.01 17.52 12.83
N ASP A 189 -3.30 17.50 13.95
CA ASP A 189 -2.60 16.32 14.46
C ASP A 189 -3.61 15.19 14.71
N PRO A 190 -3.45 13.99 14.10
CA PRO A 190 -4.40 12.90 14.25
C PRO A 190 -4.38 12.23 15.64
N TYR A 191 -3.33 12.46 16.44
CA TYR A 191 -3.16 11.86 17.77
C TYR A 191 -3.60 12.77 18.91
N LEU A 192 -3.83 14.05 18.64
CA LEU A 192 -4.41 14.97 19.61
C LEU A 192 -5.93 14.85 19.60
N ALA A 193 -6.52 14.57 20.77
CA ALA A 193 -7.96 14.72 20.95
C ALA A 193 -8.31 16.21 20.87
N ILE A 194 -9.33 16.54 20.06
CA ILE A 194 -9.86 17.90 19.88
C ILE A 194 -11.03 18.12 20.83
#